data_AF-A0A0G4FJP1-F1
#
_entry.id   AF-A0A0G4FJP1-F1
#
_cell.length_a   1.000
_cell.length_b   1.000
_cell.length_c   1.000
_cell.angle_alpha   90.00
_cell.angle_beta   90.00
_cell.angle_gamma   90.00
#
_symmetry.space_group_name_H-M   'P 1'
#
loop_
_entity.id
_entity.type
_entity.pdbx_description
1 polymer ?
#
loop_
_entity_poly.entity_id
_entity_poly.type
_entity_poly.pdbx_seq_one_letter_code
_entity_poly.pdbx_strand_id
1 'polypeptide(L)'
;MEAEAPPSTASATKKTPEDRAIKRVKKDIQKKTKPAGAERAKIGRPRSGRVWKHDHAEVRQRASKKMAANFAHRQQSYEDRRAAKRKKDDMKAFEREMKQQRADRRKKVAEKRKEKEKRKAENEVKALGKGAVQVIKDSSKIRKWHKKAKQKLIKMSPEMIQKVYKAKI
;
A
#
# COMPACT_ATOMS: atom_id res chain seq x y z
N MET A 1 -29.06 -31.63 18.44
CA MET A 1 -28.79 -30.46 19.30
C MET A 1 -28.05 -29.44 18.48
N GLU A 2 -28.83 -28.50 17.95
CA GLU A 2 -28.41 -27.33 17.21
C GLU A 2 -27.74 -26.31 18.15
N ALA A 3 -26.75 -25.58 17.65
CA ALA A 3 -26.66 -24.13 17.85
C ALA A 3 -25.65 -23.54 16.85
N GLU A 4 -26.17 -22.64 16.03
CA GLU A 4 -25.50 -21.90 14.96
C GLU A 4 -24.44 -20.93 15.48
N ALA A 5 -23.39 -20.73 14.68
CA ALA A 5 -22.51 -19.57 14.80
C ALA A 5 -23.11 -18.37 14.04
N PRO A 6 -23.13 -17.15 14.61
CA PRO A 6 -23.44 -15.96 13.83
C PRO A 6 -22.19 -15.42 13.10
N PRO A 7 -22.32 -14.99 11.81
CA PRO A 7 -21.28 -14.26 11.08
C PRO A 7 -21.44 -12.73 11.22
N SER A 8 -20.47 -11.97 10.68
CA SER A 8 -20.54 -10.53 10.32
C SER A 8 -20.22 -9.54 11.47
N THR A 9 -19.45 -8.45 11.35
CA THR A 9 -18.79 -7.72 10.25
C THR A 9 -17.72 -6.80 10.87
N ALA A 10 -16.54 -6.69 10.25
CA ALA A 10 -15.62 -5.58 10.53
C ALA A 10 -16.15 -4.30 9.87
N SER A 11 -16.91 -3.51 10.62
CA SER A 11 -17.34 -2.17 10.21
C SER A 11 -16.16 -1.20 10.31
N ALA A 12 -15.68 -0.74 9.16
CA ALA A 12 -14.81 0.44 9.09
C ALA A 12 -15.54 1.62 9.74
N THR A 13 -15.01 2.14 10.85
CA THR A 13 -15.57 3.26 11.60
C THR A 13 -15.51 4.55 10.76
N LYS A 14 -16.54 4.76 9.94
CA LYS A 14 -16.83 6.07 9.37
C LYS A 14 -17.19 7.00 10.54
N LYS A 15 -16.33 7.98 10.82
CA LYS A 15 -16.56 9.05 11.81
C LYS A 15 -18.01 9.54 11.72
N THR A 16 -18.74 9.41 12.82
CA THR A 16 -20.14 9.81 12.93
C THR A 16 -20.27 11.34 12.71
N PRO A 17 -21.44 11.84 12.29
CA PRO A 17 -21.68 13.27 12.11
C PRO A 17 -21.40 14.06 13.41
N GLU A 18 -21.66 13.46 14.57
CA GLU A 18 -21.41 14.01 15.89
C GLU A 18 -19.90 14.22 16.15
N ASP A 19 -19.05 13.27 15.79
CA ASP A 19 -17.59 13.42 15.88
C ASP A 19 -17.05 14.57 15.02
N ARG A 20 -17.72 14.86 13.89
CA ARG A 20 -17.38 16.00 13.03
C ARG A 20 -17.86 17.32 13.64
N ALA A 21 -19.01 17.33 14.30
CA ALA A 21 -19.54 18.48 15.01
C ALA A 21 -18.65 18.86 16.22
N ILE A 22 -18.23 17.89 17.03
CA ILE A 22 -17.33 18.09 18.17
C ILE A 22 -15.98 18.67 17.70
N LYS A 23 -15.48 18.24 16.53
CA LYS A 23 -14.26 18.81 15.94
C LYS A 23 -14.42 20.26 15.46
N ARG A 24 -15.59 20.64 14.95
CA ARG A 24 -15.87 22.03 14.56
C ARG A 24 -15.93 22.93 15.78
N VAL A 25 -16.65 22.50 16.83
CA VAL A 25 -16.74 23.23 18.11
C VAL A 25 -15.35 23.39 18.76
N LYS A 26 -14.52 22.35 18.79
CA LYS A 26 -13.12 22.46 19.30
C LYS A 26 -12.25 23.42 18.49
N LYS A 27 -12.44 23.48 17.17
CA LYS A 27 -11.71 24.39 16.28
C LYS A 27 -12.13 25.85 16.49
N ASP A 28 -13.41 26.07 16.79
CA ASP A 28 -13.95 27.41 17.05
C ASP A 28 -13.58 27.91 18.45
N ILE A 29 -13.51 27.02 19.45
CA ILE A 29 -12.96 27.34 20.78
C ILE A 29 -11.47 27.69 20.68
N GLN A 30 -10.68 26.97 19.88
CA GLN A 30 -9.27 27.31 19.62
C GLN A 30 -9.06 28.62 18.84
N LYS A 31 -10.04 29.04 18.04
CA LYS A 31 -10.00 30.35 17.37
C LYS A 31 -10.34 31.50 18.33
N LYS A 32 -11.22 31.27 19.32
CA LYS A 32 -11.63 32.28 20.31
C LYS A 32 -10.62 32.47 21.45
N THR A 33 -9.75 31.49 21.73
CA THR A 33 -8.68 31.60 22.75
C THR A 33 -7.34 32.07 22.21
N LYS A 34 -7.26 32.45 20.93
CA LYS A 34 -6.07 33.12 20.40
C LYS A 34 -6.13 34.59 20.84
N PRO A 35 -5.23 35.08 21.72
CA PRO A 35 -5.24 36.48 22.09
C PRO A 35 -5.05 37.32 20.83
N ALA A 36 -6.04 38.15 20.53
CA ALA A 36 -5.94 39.20 19.53
C ALA A 36 -4.71 40.04 19.89
N GLY A 37 -3.76 40.13 18.94
CA GLY A 37 -2.57 40.97 18.99
C GLY A 37 -2.12 41.36 20.39
N ALA A 38 -1.42 40.46 21.09
CA ALA A 38 -0.58 40.91 22.20
C ALA A 38 0.33 42.00 21.63
N GLU A 39 0.10 43.26 22.05
CA GLU A 39 1.04 44.35 21.84
C GLU A 39 2.39 43.86 22.33
N ARG A 40 3.22 43.42 21.37
CA ARG A 40 4.61 43.13 21.65
C ARG A 40 5.21 44.47 22.03
N ALA A 41 5.44 44.65 23.32
CA ALA A 41 6.21 45.75 23.87
C ALA A 41 7.34 46.07 22.89
N LYS A 42 7.42 47.33 22.46
CA LYS A 42 8.41 47.85 21.52
C LYS A 42 9.80 47.84 22.18
N ILE A 43 10.32 46.65 22.50
CA ILE A 43 11.73 46.44 22.76
C ILE A 43 12.40 46.48 21.39
N GLY A 44 13.37 47.38 21.26
CA GLY A 44 13.97 47.81 20.01
C GLY A 44 14.19 46.69 18.99
N ARG A 45 13.88 46.99 17.72
CA ARG A 45 14.17 46.07 16.61
C ARG A 45 15.70 45.88 16.54
N PRO A 46 16.23 44.65 16.52
CA PRO A 46 17.63 44.45 16.26
C PRO A 46 17.97 44.96 14.85
N ARG A 47 19.16 45.55 14.69
CA ARG A 47 19.62 46.21 13.45
C ARG A 47 19.59 45.31 12.21
N SER A 48 19.49 43.99 12.37
CA SER A 48 19.38 42.99 11.30
C SER A 48 17.96 42.66 10.83
N GLY A 49 16.93 43.30 11.40
CA GLY A 49 15.52 43.13 10.98
C GLY A 49 14.88 41.77 11.33
N ARG A 50 15.64 40.82 11.89
CA ARG A 50 15.15 39.51 12.29
C ARG A 50 14.82 39.48 13.79
N VAL A 51 13.53 39.38 14.10
CA VAL A 51 13.03 39.25 15.49
C VAL A 51 13.61 37.98 16.12
N TRP A 52 14.14 38.07 17.34
CA TRP A 52 14.54 36.87 18.09
C TRP A 52 13.34 35.93 18.21
N LYS A 53 13.51 34.68 17.76
CA LYS A 53 12.44 33.68 17.82
C LYS A 53 12.28 33.25 19.28
N HIS A 54 11.13 33.54 19.89
CA HIS A 54 10.80 33.06 21.24
C HIS A 54 10.52 31.54 21.31
N ASP A 55 10.73 30.79 20.22
CA ASP A 55 10.41 29.35 20.11
C ASP A 55 11.48 28.42 20.73
N HIS A 56 12.42 28.94 21.51
CA HIS A 56 13.41 28.10 22.20
C HIS A 56 12.82 27.28 23.35
N ALA A 57 11.62 27.61 23.84
CA ALA A 57 10.95 26.88 24.91
C ALA A 57 10.54 25.45 24.47
N GLU A 58 9.94 25.30 23.28
CA GLU A 58 9.53 23.98 22.77
C GLU A 58 10.73 23.08 22.43
N VAL A 59 11.80 23.68 21.89
CA VAL A 59 13.05 22.97 21.60
C VAL A 59 13.74 22.52 22.90
N ARG A 60 13.76 23.37 23.94
CA ARG A 60 14.26 23.01 25.28
C ARG A 60 13.44 21.91 25.95
N GLN A 61 12.11 21.91 25.80
CA GLN A 61 11.25 20.84 26.33
C GLN A 61 11.46 19.48 25.64
N ARG A 62 11.79 19.46 24.35
CA ARG A 62 12.13 18.20 23.65
C ARG A 62 13.48 17.65 24.09
N ALA A 63 14.45 18.52 24.34
CA ALA A 63 15.76 18.14 24.83
C ALA A 63 15.69 17.55 26.26
N SER A 64 14.92 18.19 27.15
CA SER A 64 14.75 17.69 28.54
C SER A 64 14.04 16.33 28.61
N LYS A 65 13.02 16.10 27.77
CA LYS A 65 12.33 14.79 27.70
C LYS A 65 13.24 13.66 27.22
N LYS A 66 14.11 13.92 26.24
CA LYS A 66 15.10 12.94 25.79
C LYS A 66 16.14 12.63 26.87
N MET A 67 16.60 13.64 27.60
CA MET A 67 17.52 13.48 28.73
C MET A 67 16.89 12.64 29.85
N ALA A 68 15.64 12.91 30.22
CA ALA A 68 14.92 12.17 31.25
C ALA A 68 14.71 10.68 30.87
N ALA A 69 14.37 10.39 29.61
CA ALA A 69 14.25 9.03 29.13
C ALA A 69 15.59 8.27 29.15
N ASN A 70 16.68 8.95 28.80
CA ASN A 70 18.03 8.36 28.85
C ASN A 70 18.49 8.11 30.29
N PHE A 71 18.12 8.98 31.24
CA PHE A 71 18.42 8.78 32.65
C PHE A 71 17.65 7.58 33.22
N ALA A 72 16.36 7.46 32.93
CA ALA A 72 15.54 6.31 33.34
C ALA A 72 16.06 4.98 32.77
N HIS A 73 16.56 4.97 31.54
CA HIS A 73 17.18 3.78 30.93
C HIS A 73 18.50 3.39 31.60
N ARG A 74 19.28 4.36 32.12
CA ARG A 74 20.53 4.10 32.85
C ARG A 74 20.30 3.54 34.25
N GLN A 75 19.14 3.81 34.85
CA GLN A 75 18.75 3.33 36.18
C GLN A 75 18.09 1.94 36.17
N GLN A 76 17.98 1.28 35.01
CA GLN A 76 17.39 -0.06 34.93
C GLN A 76 18.31 -1.12 35.52
N SER A 77 17.76 -1.99 36.37
CA SER A 77 18.43 -3.20 36.84
C SER A 77 18.86 -4.08 35.65
N TYR A 78 19.89 -4.90 35.85
CA TYR A 78 20.30 -5.89 34.86
C TYR A 78 19.16 -6.85 34.51
N GLU A 79 18.35 -7.24 35.49
CA GLU A 79 17.21 -8.13 35.30
C GLU A 79 16.13 -7.49 34.42
N ASP A 80 15.83 -6.21 34.65
CA ASP A 80 14.87 -5.44 33.84
C ASP A 80 15.34 -5.34 32.38
N ARG A 81 16.64 -5.09 32.17
CA ARG A 81 17.23 -5.05 30.83
C ARG A 81 17.12 -6.40 30.13
N ARG A 82 17.36 -7.51 30.84
CA ARG A 82 17.23 -8.88 30.30
C ARG A 82 15.77 -9.19 29.95
N ALA A 83 14.83 -8.86 30.83
CA ALA A 83 13.40 -9.06 30.58
C ALA A 83 12.91 -8.21 29.40
N ALA A 84 13.32 -6.95 29.31
CA ALA A 84 13.01 -6.08 28.18
C ALA A 84 13.60 -6.58 26.86
N LYS A 85 14.82 -7.15 26.89
CA LYS A 85 15.42 -7.78 25.71
C LYS A 85 14.64 -9.00 25.24
N ARG A 86 14.27 -9.91 26.16
CA ARG A 86 13.42 -11.08 25.84
C ARG A 86 12.11 -10.66 25.18
N LYS A 87 11.37 -9.73 25.78
CA LYS A 87 10.13 -9.18 25.22
C LYS A 87 10.32 -8.61 23.81
N LYS A 88 11.43 -7.90 23.56
CA LYS A 88 11.75 -7.36 22.23
C LYS A 88 12.05 -8.46 21.22
N ASP A 89 12.78 -9.49 21.63
CA ASP A 89 13.15 -10.60 20.77
C ASP A 89 11.92 -11.46 20.42
N ASP A 90 11.00 -11.68 21.37
CA ASP A 90 9.71 -12.35 21.16
C ASP A 90 8.84 -11.58 20.16
N MET A 91 8.72 -10.25 20.31
CA MET A 91 7.99 -9.42 19.36
C MET A 91 8.60 -9.46 17.95
N LYS A 92 9.93 -9.47 17.84
CA LYS A 92 10.63 -9.57 16.55
C LYS A 92 10.41 -10.94 15.90
N ALA A 93 10.42 -12.02 16.69
CA ALA A 93 10.15 -13.36 16.20
C ALA A 93 8.73 -13.44 15.62
N PHE A 94 7.75 -12.93 16.36
CA PHE A 94 6.37 -12.85 15.90
C PHE A 94 6.21 -12.00 14.64
N GLU A 95 6.86 -10.84 14.56
CA GLU A 95 6.83 -9.99 13.37
C GLU A 95 7.43 -10.71 12.14
N ARG A 96 8.54 -11.44 12.31
CA ARG A 96 9.16 -12.24 11.24
C ARG A 96 8.23 -13.33 10.76
N GLU A 97 7.59 -14.05 11.67
CA GLU A 97 6.64 -15.12 11.32
C GLU A 97 5.46 -14.55 10.52
N MET A 98 4.85 -13.46 10.98
CA MET A 98 3.75 -12.79 10.27
C MET A 98 4.18 -12.28 8.89
N LYS A 99 5.42 -11.80 8.75
CA LYS A 99 5.97 -11.37 7.47
C LYS A 99 6.19 -12.55 6.52
N GLN A 100 6.69 -13.68 7.03
CA GLN A 100 6.87 -14.91 6.26
C GLN A 100 5.52 -15.46 5.78
N GLN A 101 4.54 -15.59 6.67
CA GLN A 101 3.18 -16.02 6.31
C GLN A 101 2.55 -15.16 5.20
N ARG A 102 2.73 -13.82 5.26
CA ARG A 102 2.30 -12.90 4.20
C ARG A 102 3.05 -13.13 2.88
N ALA A 103 4.36 -13.35 2.94
CA ALA A 103 5.17 -13.61 1.76
C ALA A 103 4.76 -14.94 1.10
N ASP A 104 4.55 -15.99 1.89
CA ASP A 104 4.17 -17.32 1.39
C ASP A 104 2.76 -17.30 0.78
N ARG A 105 1.82 -16.58 1.39
CA ARG A 105 0.50 -16.36 0.78
C ARG A 105 0.61 -15.65 -0.57
N ARG A 106 1.47 -14.63 -0.69
CA ARG A 106 1.70 -13.93 -1.96
C ARG A 106 2.34 -14.83 -3.00
N LYS A 107 3.32 -15.64 -2.63
CA LYS A 107 3.97 -16.63 -3.52
C LYS A 107 2.95 -17.65 -4.04
N LYS A 108 2.17 -18.27 -3.16
CA LYS A 108 1.11 -19.23 -3.54
C LYS A 108 0.08 -18.63 -4.50
N VAL A 109 -0.32 -17.37 -4.28
CA VAL A 109 -1.25 -16.67 -5.20
C VAL A 109 -0.57 -16.39 -6.55
N ALA A 110 0.68 -15.96 -6.55
CA ALA A 110 1.44 -15.69 -7.77
C ALA A 110 1.66 -16.97 -8.59
N GLU A 111 1.99 -18.09 -7.95
CA GLU A 111 2.14 -19.40 -8.57
C GLU A 111 0.83 -19.85 -9.22
N LYS A 112 -0.29 -19.79 -8.48
CA LYS A 112 -1.63 -20.09 -9.02
C LYS A 112 -2.00 -19.20 -10.21
N ARG A 113 -1.59 -17.92 -10.19
CA ARG A 113 -1.83 -17.00 -11.31
C ARG A 113 -1.01 -17.39 -12.54
N LYS A 114 0.28 -17.68 -12.35
CA LYS A 114 1.18 -18.13 -13.42
C LYS A 114 0.73 -19.44 -14.03
N GLU A 115 0.29 -20.40 -13.23
CA GLU A 115 -0.25 -21.68 -13.71
C GLU A 115 -1.52 -21.48 -14.53
N LYS A 116 -2.47 -20.65 -14.04
CA LYS A 116 -3.67 -20.28 -14.81
C LYS A 116 -3.33 -19.59 -16.13
N GLU A 117 -2.33 -18.72 -16.13
CA GLU A 117 -1.85 -18.03 -17.33
C GLU A 117 -1.23 -18.99 -18.33
N LYS A 118 -0.38 -19.92 -17.88
CA LYS A 118 0.18 -20.99 -18.73
C LYS A 118 -0.93 -21.87 -19.30
N ARG A 119 -1.88 -22.32 -18.48
CA ARG A 119 -3.02 -23.13 -18.95
C ARG A 119 -3.87 -22.38 -19.98
N LYS A 120 -4.10 -21.07 -19.78
CA LYS A 120 -4.80 -20.24 -20.77
C LYS A 120 -4.02 -20.14 -22.08
N ALA A 121 -2.72 -19.87 -22.01
CA ALA A 121 -1.86 -19.80 -23.19
C ALA A 121 -1.81 -21.14 -23.95
N GLU A 122 -1.70 -22.26 -23.24
CA GLU A 122 -1.73 -23.61 -23.84
C GLU A 122 -3.10 -23.91 -24.46
N ASN A 123 -4.20 -23.54 -23.79
CA ASN A 123 -5.55 -23.70 -24.32
C ASN A 123 -5.78 -22.81 -25.54
N GLU A 124 -5.29 -21.58 -25.55
CA GLU A 124 -5.34 -20.67 -26.70
C GLU A 124 -4.56 -21.25 -27.89
N VAL A 125 -3.32 -21.70 -27.66
CA VAL A 125 -2.53 -22.37 -28.71
C VAL A 125 -3.20 -23.65 -29.20
N LYS A 126 -3.78 -24.47 -28.32
CA LYS A 126 -4.48 -25.71 -28.66
C LYS A 126 -5.79 -25.46 -29.40
N ALA A 127 -6.55 -24.44 -29.00
CA ALA A 127 -7.79 -24.04 -29.67
C ALA A 127 -7.51 -23.48 -31.07
N LEU A 128 -6.44 -22.71 -31.24
CA LEU A 128 -6.01 -22.18 -32.53
C LEU A 128 -5.34 -23.25 -33.41
N GLY A 129 -4.63 -24.21 -32.81
CA GLY A 129 -3.87 -25.26 -33.48
C GLY A 129 -4.70 -26.45 -33.99
N LYS A 130 -5.88 -26.72 -33.41
CA LYS A 130 -6.83 -27.79 -33.85
C LYS A 130 -7.52 -27.51 -35.20
N GLY A 131 -6.82 -26.90 -36.15
CA GLY A 131 -7.20 -26.89 -37.57
C GLY A 131 -8.13 -25.76 -38.03
N ALA A 132 -8.63 -24.90 -37.12
CA ALA A 132 -9.59 -23.85 -37.50
C ALA A 132 -8.95 -22.57 -38.08
N VAL A 133 -7.63 -22.39 -37.94
CA VAL A 133 -6.96 -21.14 -38.35
C VAL A 133 -5.89 -21.42 -39.41
N GLN A 134 -5.95 -20.66 -40.51
CA GLN A 134 -4.94 -20.67 -41.56
C GLN A 134 -4.11 -19.38 -41.50
N VAL A 135 -2.79 -19.53 -41.61
CA VAL A 135 -1.85 -18.40 -41.70
C VAL A 135 -1.81 -17.92 -43.14
N ILE A 136 -2.20 -16.66 -43.38
CA ILE A 136 -2.15 -16.03 -44.69
C ILE A 136 -0.76 -15.42 -44.89
N LYS A 137 0.00 -15.92 -45.87
CA LYS A 137 1.34 -15.41 -46.20
C LYS A 137 1.28 -14.09 -46.98
N ASP A 138 0.36 -14.01 -47.95
CA ASP A 138 0.23 -12.84 -48.83
C ASP A 138 -0.90 -11.90 -48.36
N SER A 139 -0.54 -10.77 -47.77
CA SER A 139 -1.51 -9.78 -47.28
C SER A 139 -2.10 -8.88 -48.40
N SER A 140 -1.47 -8.84 -49.58
CA SER A 140 -1.88 -7.99 -50.70
C SER A 140 -3.29 -8.29 -51.20
N LYS A 141 -3.68 -9.57 -51.22
CA LYS A 141 -5.00 -10.03 -51.69
C LYS A 141 -6.12 -9.76 -50.67
N ILE A 142 -5.79 -9.52 -49.39
CA ILE A 142 -6.77 -9.24 -48.32
C ILE A 142 -7.57 -7.96 -48.63
N ARG A 143 -6.96 -6.97 -49.28
CA ARG A 143 -7.64 -5.72 -49.64
C ARG A 143 -8.86 -5.96 -50.54
N LYS A 144 -8.81 -6.99 -51.40
CA LYS A 144 -9.89 -7.35 -52.34
C LYS A 144 -10.97 -8.24 -51.69
N TRP A 145 -10.79 -8.69 -50.45
CA TRP A 145 -11.77 -9.55 -49.77
C TRP A 145 -13.04 -8.78 -49.36
N HIS A 146 -14.16 -9.51 -49.33
CA HIS A 146 -15.44 -9.00 -48.84
C HIS A 146 -15.39 -8.66 -47.34
N LYS A 147 -16.24 -7.72 -46.90
CA LYS A 147 -16.23 -7.18 -45.52
C LYS A 147 -16.37 -8.27 -44.45
N LYS A 148 -17.26 -9.26 -44.64
CA LYS A 148 -17.47 -10.35 -43.67
C LYS A 148 -16.25 -11.26 -43.52
N ALA A 149 -15.46 -11.51 -44.57
CA ALA A 149 -14.20 -12.26 -44.46
C ALA A 149 -13.13 -11.46 -43.73
N LYS A 150 -13.02 -10.15 -44.00
CA LYS A 150 -12.09 -9.28 -43.28
C LYS A 150 -12.35 -9.25 -41.78
N GLN A 151 -13.62 -9.33 -41.37
CA GLN A 151 -14.01 -9.40 -39.95
C GLN A 151 -13.57 -10.71 -39.26
N LYS A 152 -13.37 -11.80 -40.00
CA LYS A 152 -12.89 -13.08 -39.46
C LYS A 152 -11.36 -13.13 -39.30
N LEU A 153 -10.63 -12.13 -39.81
CA LEU A 153 -9.17 -12.06 -39.69
C LEU A 153 -8.78 -11.59 -38.28
N ILE A 154 -7.90 -12.36 -37.64
CA ILE A 154 -7.30 -12.00 -36.35
C ILE A 154 -5.84 -11.66 -36.61
N LYS A 155 -5.41 -10.46 -36.18
CA LYS A 155 -4.00 -10.06 -36.21
C LYS A 155 -3.32 -10.64 -34.96
N MET A 156 -2.27 -11.43 -35.15
CA MET A 156 -1.46 -11.98 -34.05
C MET A 156 0.01 -11.62 -34.22
N SER A 157 0.79 -11.72 -33.15
CA SER A 157 2.24 -11.51 -33.22
C SER A 157 2.94 -12.64 -34.01
N PRO A 158 4.07 -12.35 -34.69
CA PRO A 158 4.82 -13.36 -35.44
C PRO A 158 5.22 -14.57 -34.59
N GLU A 159 5.59 -14.36 -33.32
CA GLU A 159 5.97 -15.43 -32.40
C GLU A 159 4.82 -16.40 -32.11
N MET A 160 3.60 -15.87 -31.93
CA MET A 160 2.41 -16.69 -31.71
C MET A 160 2.02 -17.45 -32.98
N ILE A 161 2.14 -16.81 -34.14
CA ILE A 161 1.91 -17.45 -35.45
C ILE A 161 2.88 -18.62 -35.64
N GLN A 162 4.17 -18.43 -35.34
CA GLN A 162 5.16 -19.51 -35.42
C GLN A 162 4.84 -20.65 -34.45
N LYS A 163 4.39 -20.37 -33.22
CA LYS A 163 3.98 -21.40 -32.25
C LYS A 163 2.79 -22.21 -32.76
N VAL A 164 1.76 -21.55 -33.30
CA VAL A 164 0.56 -22.22 -33.85
C VAL A 164 0.90 -23.01 -35.12
N TYR A 165 1.77 -22.47 -35.99
CA TYR A 165 2.19 -23.13 -37.23
C TYR A 165 3.08 -24.35 -36.97
N LYS A 166 4.04 -24.25 -36.04
CA LYS A 166 4.89 -25.37 -35.62
C LYS A 166 4.10 -26.47 -34.91
N ALA A 167 3.05 -26.13 -34.16
CA ALA A 167 2.18 -27.11 -33.51
C ALA A 167 1.23 -27.85 -34.49
N LYS A 168 1.17 -27.43 -35.75
CA LYS A 168 0.36 -28.04 -36.81
C LYS A 168 1.16 -29.05 -37.66
N ILE A 169 2.50 -28.96 -37.62
CA ILE A 169 3.42 -29.97 -38.17
C ILE A 169 3.56 -31.05 -37.10
#